data_AF-A0A498JDF0-F1
#
_entry.id   AF-A0A498JDF0-F1
#
_cell.length_a   1.000
_cell.length_b   1.000
_cell.length_c   1.000
_cell.angle_alpha   90.00
_cell.angle_beta   90.00
_cell.angle_gamma   90.00
#
_symmetry.space_group_name_H-M   'P 1'
#
loop_
_entity.id
_entity.type
_entity.pdbx_description
1 polymer ?
#
loop_
_entity_poly.entity_id
_entity_poly.type
_entity_poly.pdbx_seq_one_letter_code
_entity_poly.pdbx_strand_id
1 'polypeptide(L)'
;MRNPNSANYIADATIWGAFITSRRIQKNLRFAETAAKNHFELEPHNPASYVLMTNLYSMSNRWKDVKRLKDSMKNASVKNGPVWSWIQIDQTIHMFSAQGKTSYRYRISTF
;
A
#
# COMPACT_ATOMS: atom_id res chain seq x y z
N MET A 1 -24.73 32.17 9.99
CA MET A 1 -25.00 32.05 8.53
C MET A 1 -23.69 31.69 7.83
N ARG A 2 -23.64 30.63 7.02
CA ARG A 2 -22.42 30.17 6.33
C ARG A 2 -22.18 31.08 5.10
N ASN A 3 -21.03 31.73 5.01
CA ASN A 3 -20.69 32.62 3.89
C ASN A 3 -20.66 31.80 2.59
N PRO A 4 -21.46 32.11 1.55
CA PRO A 4 -21.51 31.35 0.30
C PRO A 4 -20.16 31.29 -0.43
N ASN A 5 -19.25 32.25 -0.20
CA ASN A 5 -17.91 32.25 -0.77
C ASN A 5 -16.92 31.30 -0.05
N SER A 6 -17.26 30.82 1.15
CA SER A 6 -16.42 29.86 1.89
C SER A 6 -16.32 28.50 1.17
N ALA A 7 -17.37 28.11 0.44
CA ALA A 7 -17.36 26.86 -0.33
C ALA A 7 -16.33 26.87 -1.47
N ASN A 8 -16.18 28.01 -2.17
CA ASN A 8 -15.17 28.18 -3.23
C ASN A 8 -13.74 28.14 -2.66
N TYR A 9 -13.49 28.78 -1.52
CA TYR A 9 -12.18 28.75 -0.87
C TYR A 9 -11.77 27.34 -0.41
N ILE A 10 -12.72 26.55 0.11
CA ILE A 10 -12.47 25.15 0.53
C ILE A 10 -12.16 24.26 -0.69
N ALA A 11 -12.85 24.46 -1.81
CA ALA A 11 -12.58 23.75 -3.06
C ALA A 11 -11.15 24.05 -3.58
N ASP A 12 -10.75 25.32 -3.62
CA ASP A 12 -9.41 25.72 -4.05
C ASP A 12 -8.32 25.13 -3.14
N ALA A 13 -8.49 25.22 -1.82
CA ALA A 13 -7.54 24.65 -0.86
C ALA A 13 -7.39 23.12 -1.04
N THR A 14 -8.48 22.42 -1.36
CA THR A 14 -8.47 20.97 -1.61
C THR A 14 -7.72 20.63 -2.90
N ILE A 15 -7.92 21.40 -3.97
CA ILE A 15 -7.23 21.20 -5.26
C ILE A 15 -5.72 21.43 -5.09
N TRP A 16 -5.32 22.52 -4.43
CA TRP A 16 -3.90 22.79 -4.15
C TRP A 16 -3.28 21.76 -3.21
N GLY A 17 -4.04 21.29 -2.20
CA GLY A 17 -3.62 20.20 -1.31
C GLY A 17 -3.38 18.89 -2.07
N ALA A 18 -4.27 18.52 -2.99
CA ALA A 18 -4.11 17.37 -3.85
C ALA A 18 -2.91 17.52 -4.80
N PHE A 19 -2.70 18.71 -5.36
CA PHE A 19 -1.56 19.02 -6.22
C PHE A 19 -0.22 18.88 -5.48
N ILE A 20 -0.09 19.46 -4.29
CA ILE A 20 1.12 19.36 -3.45
C ILE A 20 1.38 17.89 -3.08
N THR A 21 0.34 17.17 -2.67
CA THR A 21 0.45 15.75 -2.28
C THR A 21 0.90 14.89 -3.45
N SER A 22 0.32 15.06 -4.64
CA SER A 22 0.72 14.33 -5.84
C SER A 22 2.18 14.59 -6.24
N ARG A 23 2.64 15.85 -6.14
CA ARG A 23 4.05 16.20 -6.39
C ARG A 23 5.01 15.53 -5.40
N ARG A 24 4.65 15.44 -4.12
CA ARG A 24 5.46 14.74 -3.10
C ARG A 24 5.57 13.26 -3.40
N ILE A 25 4.46 12.60 -3.71
CA ILE A 25 4.44 11.18 -4.09
C ILE A 25 5.31 10.94 -5.33
N GLN A 26 5.19 11.78 -6.36
CA GLN A 26 5.95 11.62 -7.60
C GLN A 26 7.46 11.79 -7.41
N LYS A 27 7.91 12.75 -6.58
CA LYS A 27 9.33 12.91 -6.26
C LYS A 27 9.86 11.69 -5.50
N ASN A 28 9.14 11.25 -4.46
CA ASN A 28 9.53 10.08 -3.68
C ASN A 28 9.60 8.81 -4.54
N LEU A 29 8.67 8.64 -5.48
CA LEU A 29 8.65 7.51 -6.40
C LEU A 29 9.93 7.43 -7.24
N ARG A 30 10.39 8.56 -7.81
CA ARG A 30 11.62 8.59 -8.62
C ARG A 30 12.84 8.16 -7.82
N PHE A 31 13.00 8.70 -6.61
CA PHE A 31 14.12 8.32 -5.73
C PHE A 31 14.04 6.86 -5.32
N ALA A 32 12.83 6.37 -5.02
CA ALA A 32 12.61 4.98 -4.69
C ALA A 32 12.92 4.04 -5.86
N GLU A 33 12.57 4.39 -7.10
CA GLU A 33 12.93 3.61 -8.29
C GLU A 33 14.44 3.51 -8.48
N THR A 34 15.17 4.62 -8.28
CA THR A 34 16.64 4.62 -8.34
C THR A 34 17.25 3.74 -7.25
N ALA A 35 16.78 3.89 -6.00
CA ALA A 35 17.26 3.10 -4.88
C ALA A 35 16.93 1.60 -5.06
N ALA A 36 15.72 1.28 -5.52
CA ALA A 36 15.28 -0.09 -5.75
C ALA A 36 16.07 -0.76 -6.86
N LYS A 37 16.43 -0.05 -7.93
CA LYS A 37 17.30 -0.61 -8.98
C LYS A 37 18.62 -1.10 -8.39
N ASN A 38 19.31 -0.24 -7.63
CA ASN A 38 20.58 -0.61 -6.99
C ASN A 38 20.38 -1.72 -5.95
N HIS A 39 19.29 -1.68 -5.19
CA HIS A 39 19.02 -2.68 -4.17
C HIS A 39 18.66 -4.06 -4.77
N PHE A 40 17.92 -4.12 -5.87
CA PHE A 40 17.63 -5.40 -6.55
C PHE A 40 18.88 -5.99 -7.22
N GLU A 41 19.85 -5.18 -7.61
CA GLU A 41 21.17 -5.67 -8.07
C GLU A 41 21.96 -6.32 -6.91
N LEU A 42 21.79 -5.83 -5.68
CA LEU A 42 22.50 -6.34 -4.49
C LEU A 42 21.79 -7.51 -3.80
N GLU A 43 20.47 -7.41 -3.59
CA GLU A 43 19.64 -8.38 -2.87
C GLU A 43 18.35 -8.72 -3.64
N PRO A 44 18.45 -9.40 -4.80
CA PRO A 44 17.29 -9.74 -5.63
C PRO A 44 16.28 -10.67 -4.94
N HIS A 45 16.66 -11.32 -3.83
CA HIS A 45 15.81 -12.28 -3.12
C HIS A 45 15.11 -11.69 -1.90
N ASN A 46 15.26 -10.40 -1.61
CA ASN A 46 14.68 -9.78 -0.42
C ASN A 46 13.20 -9.38 -0.65
N PRO A 47 12.22 -10.06 -0.01
CA PRO A 47 10.80 -9.78 -0.20
C PRO A 47 10.37 -8.38 0.26
N ALA A 48 11.05 -7.79 1.26
CA ALA A 48 10.68 -6.49 1.81
C ALA A 48 10.76 -5.38 0.75
N SER A 49 11.78 -5.41 -0.10
CA SER A 49 12.01 -4.41 -1.15
C SER A 49 10.93 -4.47 -2.23
N TYR A 50 10.45 -5.67 -2.56
CA TYR A 50 9.32 -5.82 -3.47
C TYR A 50 8.00 -5.32 -2.87
N VAL A 51 7.77 -5.54 -1.57
CA VAL A 51 6.57 -5.04 -0.88
C VAL A 51 6.57 -3.50 -0.85
N LEU A 52 7.70 -2.88 -0.52
CA LEU A 52 7.84 -1.41 -0.50
C LEU A 52 7.57 -0.80 -1.88
N MET A 53 8.15 -1.36 -2.95
CA MET A 53 7.92 -0.88 -4.31
C MET A 53 6.49 -1.12 -4.79
N THR A 54 5.88 -2.24 -4.41
CA THR A 54 4.46 -2.51 -4.71
C THR A 54 3.57 -1.45 -4.09
N ASN A 55 3.80 -1.09 -2.82
CA ASN A 55 3.03 -0.06 -2.13
C ASN A 55 3.19 1.32 -2.79
N LEU A 56 4.41 1.71 -3.14
CA LEU A 56 4.68 2.98 -3.81
C LEU A 56 4.01 3.08 -5.19
N TYR A 57 4.03 2.00 -5.97
CA TYR A 57 3.32 1.94 -7.24
C TYR A 57 1.80 1.96 -7.07
N SER A 58 1.26 1.28 -6.06
CA SER A 58 -0.18 1.34 -5.72
C SER A 58 -0.62 2.75 -5.33
N MET A 59 0.14 3.45 -4.48
CA MET A 59 -0.15 4.84 -4.10
C MET A 59 -0.11 5.81 -5.28
N SER A 60 0.64 5.47 -6.33
CA SER A 60 0.77 6.25 -7.56
C SER A 60 -0.19 5.78 -8.67
N ASN A 61 -1.17 4.91 -8.35
CA ASN A 61 -2.10 4.32 -9.32
C ASN A 61 -1.42 3.56 -10.48
N ARG A 62 -0.18 3.11 -10.31
CA ARG A 62 0.61 2.38 -11.32
C ARG A 62 0.41 0.86 -11.22
N TRP A 63 -0.84 0.42 -11.34
CA TRP A 63 -1.22 -1.00 -11.18
C TRP A 63 -0.55 -1.96 -12.17
N LYS A 64 -0.21 -1.48 -13.38
CA LYS A 64 0.56 -2.26 -14.36
C LYS A 64 1.96 -2.59 -13.86
N ASP A 65 2.61 -1.65 -13.17
CA ASP A 65 3.95 -1.85 -12.62
C ASP A 65 3.92 -2.71 -11.36
N VAL A 66 2.87 -2.60 -10.53
CA VAL A 66 2.59 -3.56 -9.45
C VAL A 66 2.53 -4.99 -9.98
N LYS A 67 1.79 -5.21 -11.08
CA LYS A 67 1.69 -6.55 -11.69
C LYS A 67 3.05 -7.06 -12.16
N ARG A 68 3.82 -6.24 -12.89
CA ARG A 68 5.18 -6.58 -13.34
C ARG A 68 6.09 -6.94 -12.17
N LEU A 69 6.02 -6.19 -11.07
CA LEU A 69 6.83 -6.43 -9.89
C LEU A 69 6.48 -7.77 -9.23
N LYS A 70 5.18 -8.09 -9.10
CA LYS A 70 4.71 -9.38 -8.59
C LYS A 70 5.11 -10.55 -9.49
N ASP A 71 5.10 -10.37 -10.81
CA ASP A 71 5.56 -11.39 -11.75
C ASP A 71 7.08 -11.60 -11.65
N SER A 72 7.85 -10.52 -11.47
CA SER A 72 9.29 -10.59 -11.18
C SER A 72 9.59 -11.34 -9.88
N MET A 73 8.83 -11.09 -8.80
CA MET A 73 8.95 -11.85 -7.54
C MET A 73 8.75 -13.35 -7.75
N LYS A 74 7.73 -13.73 -8.53
CA LYS A 74 7.45 -15.14 -8.84
C LYS A 74 8.61 -15.78 -9.61
N ASN A 75 9.14 -15.08 -10.61
CA ASN A 75 10.28 -15.57 -11.40
C ASN A 75 11.55 -15.73 -10.56
N ALA A 76 11.77 -14.83 -9.61
CA ALA A 76 12.86 -14.90 -8.64
C ALA A 76 12.61 -15.90 -7.48
N SER A 77 11.50 -16.63 -7.51
CA SER A 77 11.05 -17.53 -6.42
C SER A 77 10.96 -16.85 -5.05
N VAL A 78 10.81 -15.52 -5.02
CA VAL A 78 10.66 -14.72 -3.80
C VAL A 78 9.22 -14.83 -3.33
N LYS A 79 9.02 -15.53 -2.23
CA LYS A 79 7.72 -15.64 -1.57
C LYS A 79 7.65 -14.62 -0.46
N ASN A 80 6.64 -13.75 -0.52
CA ASN A 80 6.22 -13.06 0.68
C ASN A 80 5.63 -14.11 1.64
N GLY A 81 5.94 -13.99 2.92
CA GLY A 81 5.23 -14.75 3.95
C GLY A 81 3.72 -14.51 3.84
N PRO A 82 2.89 -15.42 4.37
CA PRO A 82 1.45 -15.22 4.41
C PRO A 82 1.12 -13.85 5.03
N VAL A 83 0.29 -13.07 4.32
CA VAL A 83 -0.19 -11.76 4.80
C VAL A 83 -1.60 -11.96 5.33
N TRP A 84 -1.82 -11.51 6.55
CA TRP A 84 -3.12 -11.58 7.21
C TRP A 84 -3.70 -10.19 7.42
N SER A 85 -5.02 -10.10 7.36
CA SER A 85 -5.78 -8.99 7.93
C SER A 85 -6.75 -9.54 8.96
N TRP A 86 -7.21 -8.73 9.90
CA TRP A 86 -8.24 -9.12 10.85
C TRP A 86 -9.24 -7.98 11.09
N ILE A 87 -10.46 -8.36 11.42
CA ILE A 87 -11.49 -7.45 11.94
C ILE A 87 -12.05 -8.02 13.24
N GLN A 88 -12.53 -7.17 14.13
CA GLN A 88 -13.19 -7.57 15.37
C GLN A 88 -14.68 -7.20 15.29
N ILE A 89 -15.55 -8.18 15.52
CA ILE A 89 -17.01 -8.02 15.58
C ILE A 89 -17.49 -8.75 16.84
N ASP A 90 -18.21 -8.09 17.75
CA ASP A 90 -18.78 -8.73 18.95
C ASP A 90 -17.77 -9.63 19.70
N GLN A 91 -16.62 -9.05 20.06
CA GLN A 91 -15.50 -9.74 20.74
C GLN A 91 -14.90 -10.91 19.95
N THR A 92 -15.25 -11.05 18.68
CA THR A 92 -14.79 -12.12 17.81
C THR A 92 -13.82 -11.57 16.78
N ILE A 93 -12.58 -12.08 16.76
CA ILE A 93 -11.60 -11.75 15.74
C ILE A 93 -11.84 -12.66 14.53
N HIS A 94 -12.01 -12.06 13.36
CA HIS A 94 -12.07 -12.73 12.06
C HIS A 94 -10.79 -12.43 11.30
N MET A 95 -9.95 -13.45 11.09
CA MET A 95 -8.71 -13.33 10.33
C MET A 95 -8.93 -13.73 8.87
N PHE A 96 -8.28 -13.04 7.94
CA PHE A 96 -8.32 -13.29 6.51
C PHE A 96 -6.89 -13.40 5.98
N SER A 97 -6.64 -14.37 5.09
CA SER A 97 -5.35 -14.49 4.40
C SER A 97 -5.45 -13.98 2.97
N ALA A 98 -4.42 -13.27 2.51
CA ALA A 98 -4.32 -12.83 1.12
C ALA A 98 -4.20 -13.99 0.12
N GLN A 99 -3.92 -15.22 0.59
CA GLN A 99 -3.78 -16.42 -0.23
C GLN A 99 -5.07 -17.27 -0.33
N GLY A 100 -6.15 -16.92 0.36
CA GLY A 100 -7.42 -17.67 0.34
C GLY A 100 -8.18 -17.71 1.67
N LYS A 101 -9.38 -18.33 1.70
CA LYS A 101 -10.25 -18.37 2.89
C LYS A 101 -9.69 -19.27 3.99
N THR A 102 -9.32 -18.67 5.13
CA THR A 102 -9.35 -19.32 6.44
C THR A 102 -9.78 -18.29 7.48
N SER A 103 -11.06 -18.37 7.89
CA SER A 103 -11.62 -17.57 8.99
C SER A 103 -11.30 -18.27 10.31
N TYR A 104 -10.17 -17.94 10.92
CA TYR A 104 -9.95 -18.27 12.32
C TYR A 104 -10.83 -17.36 13.17
N ARG A 105 -11.58 -17.97 14.11
CA ARG A 105 -12.52 -17.29 15.00
C ARG A 105 -12.00 -17.38 16.42
N TYR A 106 -11.53 -16.28 16.98
CA TYR A 106 -11.14 -16.21 18.40
C TYR A 106 -12.13 -15.33 19.15
N ARG A 107 -12.72 -15.84 20.23
CA ARG A 107 -13.51 -15.04 21.16
C ARG A 107 -12.55 -14.45 22.20
N ILE A 108 -12.53 -13.13 22.30
CA ILE A 108 -11.81 -12.42 23.35
C ILE A 108 -12.61 -12.62 24.64
N SER A 109 -12.13 -13.50 25.52
CA SER A 109 -12.67 -13.64 26.87
C SER A 109 -12.13 -12.48 27.71
N THR A 110 -12.97 -11.51 28.04
CA THR A 110 -12.67 -10.55 29.10
C THR A 110 -12.75 -11.29 30.43
N PHE A 111 -11.72 -11.16 31.27
CA PHE A 111 -11.69 -11.68 32.64
C PHE A 111 -12.83 -11.09 33.49
#